data_AF-A0A812I4I9-F1
#
_entry.id   AF-A0A812I4I9-F1
#
_cell.length_a   1.000
_cell.length_b   1.000
_cell.length_c   1.000
_cell.angle_alpha   90.00
_cell.angle_beta   90.00
_cell.angle_gamma   90.00
#
_symmetry.space_group_name_H-M   'P 1'
#
loop_
_entity.id
_entity.type
_entity.pdbx_description
1 polymer ?
#
loop_
_entity_poly.entity_id
_entity_poly.type
_entity_poly.pdbx_seq_one_letter_code
_entity_poly.pdbx_strand_id
1 'polypeptide(L)'
;MAAGSSSIEITVLNLGGGEIAKLTAEPEVTMKALKEELARKTGLSALRQSLTYDDRTLEDTETGTALAWSGAVSIYMIAKSVDLDGHITCLRREEEPDEKVGLPEKEIRILCDLVEDIFMREPVLMELEPPLVVGGTLASSVSQLNKIIERCGEPGEVQYLFLGNYVSRGRNQFQGVDLLTLLYCFKCRQPDKVFLLRGKQESASISRIYGFYDECKRRYNVKLWKRLTQTMNCMPICALIRSRIFCVSSGLSPELLTLDQLNKIDRPTEVPDMGLLCDLLWADPETGLRGWAEMDKGVSYIFGEDIVHNFMERNSLDLICRTSQVVENGYEYFADQKLVTLFSCADYVGEFDNTAAVMLVDAKMQHTFVTYR
;
A
#
# COMPACT_ATOMS: atom_id res chain seq x y z
N MET A 1 -56.43 5.03 -11.16
CA MET A 1 -55.46 5.52 -12.16
C MET A 1 -54.09 5.05 -11.71
N ALA A 2 -53.50 4.09 -12.42
CA ALA A 2 -52.13 3.68 -12.16
C ALA A 2 -51.22 4.82 -12.60
N ALA A 3 -50.52 5.46 -11.67
CA ALA A 3 -49.41 6.33 -12.00
C ALA A 3 -48.35 5.44 -12.66
N GLY A 4 -48.25 5.48 -13.99
CA GLY A 4 -47.14 4.84 -14.67
C GLY A 4 -45.85 5.46 -14.12
N SER A 5 -44.97 4.65 -13.55
CA SER A 5 -43.64 5.14 -13.19
C SER A 5 -42.97 5.56 -14.49
N SER A 6 -42.81 6.86 -14.67
CA SER A 6 -42.16 7.40 -15.85
C SER A 6 -40.67 7.23 -15.65
N SER A 7 -40.15 6.10 -16.13
CA SER A 7 -38.71 5.83 -16.10
C SER A 7 -37.96 6.88 -16.93
N ILE A 8 -36.81 7.30 -16.44
CA ILE A 8 -35.88 8.20 -17.13
C ILE A 8 -34.85 7.35 -17.87
N GLU A 9 -34.65 7.64 -19.15
CA GLU A 9 -33.54 7.09 -19.93
C GLU A 9 -32.33 8.02 -19.81
N ILE A 10 -31.23 7.51 -19.25
CA ILE A 10 -30.03 8.30 -19.00
C ILE A 10 -28.92 7.79 -19.92
N THR A 11 -28.44 8.67 -20.79
CA THR A 11 -27.24 8.44 -21.60
C THR A 11 -26.06 9.13 -20.94
N VAL A 12 -25.00 8.36 -20.65
CA VAL A 12 -23.79 8.88 -19.99
C VAL A 12 -22.68 9.00 -21.02
N LEU A 13 -22.16 10.20 -21.18
CA LEU A 13 -21.17 10.57 -22.19
C LEU A 13 -19.82 10.90 -21.54
N ASN A 14 -18.71 10.73 -22.26
CA ASN A 14 -17.43 11.31 -21.90
C ASN A 14 -17.35 12.77 -22.40
N LEU A 15 -16.32 13.52 -22.00
CA LEU A 15 -16.12 14.91 -22.44
C LEU A 15 -15.98 15.09 -23.96
N GLY A 16 -15.60 14.04 -24.69
CA GLY A 16 -15.55 14.02 -26.15
C GLY A 16 -16.90 13.69 -26.81
N GLY A 17 -17.99 13.57 -26.04
CA GLY A 17 -19.31 13.19 -26.55
C GLY A 17 -19.48 11.69 -26.86
N GLY A 18 -18.47 10.86 -26.54
CA GLY A 18 -18.56 9.41 -26.73
C GLY A 18 -19.43 8.76 -25.65
N GLU A 19 -20.31 7.84 -26.05
CA GLU A 19 -21.18 7.10 -25.14
C GLU A 19 -20.38 6.13 -24.26
N ILE A 20 -20.56 6.25 -22.95
CA ILE A 20 -19.95 5.38 -21.93
C ILE A 20 -20.95 4.29 -21.52
N ALA A 21 -22.19 4.67 -21.26
CA ALA A 21 -23.24 3.75 -20.82
C ALA A 21 -24.64 4.33 -21.06
N LYS A 22 -25.62 3.43 -21.22
CA LYS A 22 -27.05 3.73 -21.09
C LYS A 22 -27.66 3.04 -19.88
N LEU A 23 -28.48 3.80 -19.17
CA LEU A 23 -29.14 3.42 -17.93
C LEU A 23 -30.62 3.79 -17.99
N THR A 24 -31.45 3.03 -17.31
CA THR A 24 -32.84 3.38 -17.04
C THR A 24 -32.99 3.50 -15.54
N ALA A 25 -33.60 4.57 -15.07
CA ALA A 25 -33.73 4.82 -13.64
C ALA A 25 -35.09 5.45 -13.30
N GLU A 26 -35.56 5.21 -12.08
CA GLU A 26 -36.74 5.88 -11.54
C GLU A 26 -36.46 7.37 -11.29
N PRO A 27 -37.46 8.27 -11.34
CA PRO A 27 -37.26 9.70 -11.10
C PRO A 27 -36.53 10.06 -9.80
N GLU A 28 -36.77 9.30 -8.74
CA GLU A 28 -36.13 9.50 -7.44
C GLU A 28 -34.71 8.91 -7.33
N VAL A 29 -34.10 8.46 -8.44
CA VAL A 29 -32.72 7.98 -8.43
C VAL A 29 -31.78 9.08 -7.94
N THR A 30 -30.95 8.76 -6.95
CA THR A 30 -29.90 9.66 -6.48
C THR A 30 -28.67 9.57 -7.38
N MET A 31 -27.91 10.66 -7.50
CA MET A 31 -26.65 10.64 -8.25
C MET A 31 -25.65 9.65 -7.68
N LYS A 32 -25.67 9.43 -6.36
CA LYS A 32 -24.91 8.36 -5.72
C LYS A 32 -25.26 6.97 -6.28
N ALA A 33 -26.54 6.62 -6.32
CA ALA A 33 -27.00 5.34 -6.85
C ALA A 33 -26.67 5.19 -8.34
N LEU A 34 -26.76 6.28 -9.10
CA LEU A 34 -26.39 6.29 -10.51
C LEU A 34 -24.90 6.04 -10.72
N LYS A 35 -24.02 6.66 -9.92
CA LYS A 35 -22.57 6.40 -9.94
C LYS A 35 -22.23 4.96 -9.55
N GLU A 36 -22.95 4.38 -8.58
CA GLU A 36 -22.78 2.98 -8.17
C GLU A 36 -23.19 1.98 -9.28
N GLU A 37 -24.25 2.29 -10.04
CA GLU A 37 -24.63 1.53 -11.23
C GLU A 37 -23.60 1.69 -12.36
N LEU A 38 -23.14 2.90 -12.62
CA LEU A 38 -22.07 3.16 -13.59
C LEU A 38 -20.77 2.45 -13.22
N ALA A 39 -20.42 2.39 -11.94
CA ALA A 39 -19.24 1.70 -11.48
C ALA A 39 -19.29 0.20 -11.80
N ARG A 40 -20.46 -0.42 -11.62
CA ARG A 40 -20.67 -1.83 -11.98
C ARG A 40 -20.55 -2.08 -13.49
N LYS A 41 -20.94 -1.13 -14.34
CA LYS A 41 -20.85 -1.27 -15.81
C LYS A 41 -19.48 -0.96 -16.38
N THR A 42 -18.82 0.06 -15.86
CA THR A 42 -17.57 0.60 -16.43
C THR A 42 -16.31 0.08 -15.73
N GLY A 43 -16.46 -0.49 -14.53
CA GLY A 43 -15.35 -0.82 -13.64
C GLY A 43 -14.75 0.40 -12.93
N LEU A 44 -15.14 1.62 -13.29
CA LEU A 44 -14.62 2.84 -12.66
C LEU A 44 -15.36 3.11 -11.35
N SER A 45 -14.66 3.09 -10.21
CA SER A 45 -15.25 3.39 -8.90
C SER A 45 -16.15 4.63 -8.90
N ALA A 46 -17.29 4.55 -8.21
CA ALA A 46 -18.24 5.66 -8.06
C ALA A 46 -17.57 6.94 -7.50
N LEU A 47 -16.54 6.80 -6.65
CA LEU A 47 -15.80 7.94 -6.10
C LEU A 47 -14.94 8.66 -7.13
N ARG A 48 -14.48 7.92 -8.15
CA ARG A 48 -13.74 8.44 -9.30
C ARG A 48 -14.64 9.07 -10.35
N GLN A 49 -15.96 9.10 -10.15
CA GLN A 49 -16.90 9.67 -11.09
C GLN A 49 -17.36 11.06 -10.63
N SER A 50 -17.26 12.03 -11.53
CA SER A 50 -17.98 13.30 -11.45
C SER A 50 -19.04 13.31 -12.55
N LEU A 51 -20.31 13.45 -12.17
CA LEU A 51 -21.39 13.56 -13.13
C LEU A 51 -21.73 15.03 -13.32
N THR A 52 -21.89 15.47 -14.55
CA THR A 52 -22.30 16.84 -14.86
C THR A 52 -23.54 16.84 -15.76
N TYR A 53 -24.40 17.82 -15.52
CA TYR A 53 -25.63 18.09 -16.26
C TYR A 53 -25.83 19.60 -16.29
N ASP A 54 -26.15 20.15 -17.47
CA ASP A 54 -26.24 21.60 -17.73
C ASP A 54 -25.03 22.38 -17.19
N ASP A 55 -23.82 21.93 -17.55
CA ASP A 55 -22.52 22.53 -17.15
C ASP A 55 -22.25 22.60 -15.64
N ARG A 56 -23.08 21.95 -14.82
CA ARG A 56 -22.91 21.87 -13.37
C ARG A 56 -22.53 20.47 -12.94
N THR A 57 -21.61 20.36 -11.97
CA THR A 57 -21.34 19.08 -11.30
C THR A 57 -22.48 18.74 -10.34
N LEU A 58 -22.99 17.52 -10.44
CA LEU A 58 -24.09 17.02 -9.64
C LEU A 58 -23.59 16.46 -8.30
N GLU A 59 -24.28 16.83 -7.23
CA GLU A 59 -24.03 16.33 -5.89
C GLU A 59 -24.67 14.96 -5.68
N ASP A 60 -24.04 14.14 -4.83
CA ASP A 60 -24.44 12.74 -4.60
C ASP A 60 -25.89 12.61 -4.06
N THR A 61 -26.39 13.64 -3.39
CA THR A 61 -27.74 13.70 -2.80
C THR A 61 -28.82 14.17 -3.77
N GLU A 62 -28.46 14.75 -4.91
CA GLU A 62 -29.45 15.21 -5.89
C GLU A 62 -30.17 14.02 -6.55
N THR A 63 -31.46 14.20 -6.83
CA THR A 63 -32.30 13.20 -7.50
C THR A 63 -32.70 13.66 -8.89
N GLY A 64 -33.08 12.72 -9.77
CA GLY A 64 -33.66 13.05 -11.08
C GLY A 64 -34.85 14.01 -10.96
N THR A 65 -35.74 13.79 -9.98
CA THR A 65 -36.87 14.68 -9.68
C THR A 65 -36.41 16.08 -9.29
N ALA A 66 -35.41 16.22 -8.41
CA ALA A 66 -34.88 17.53 -8.01
C ALA A 66 -34.24 18.29 -9.18
N LEU A 67 -33.72 17.56 -10.17
CA LEU A 67 -33.15 18.08 -11.41
C LEU A 67 -34.19 18.25 -12.53
N ALA A 68 -35.47 17.98 -12.25
CA ALA A 68 -36.57 18.01 -13.21
C ALA A 68 -36.34 17.12 -14.46
N TRP A 69 -35.63 16.01 -14.30
CA TRP A 69 -35.38 15.06 -15.37
C TRP A 69 -36.65 14.32 -15.77
N SER A 70 -36.93 14.25 -17.07
CA SER A 70 -38.04 13.49 -17.62
C SER A 70 -37.70 12.98 -19.02
N GLY A 71 -38.18 11.78 -19.38
CA GLY A 71 -37.89 11.17 -20.67
C GLY A 71 -36.40 10.80 -20.82
N ALA A 72 -35.77 11.31 -21.88
CA ALA A 72 -34.37 11.03 -22.19
C ALA A 72 -33.46 12.19 -21.75
N VAL A 73 -32.43 11.87 -20.97
CA VAL A 73 -31.46 12.82 -20.41
C VAL A 73 -30.05 12.39 -20.79
N SER A 74 -29.22 13.36 -21.17
CA SER A 74 -27.78 13.14 -21.37
C SER A 74 -27.00 13.82 -20.27
N ILE A 75 -26.09 13.08 -19.65
CA ILE A 75 -25.15 13.60 -18.65
C ILE A 75 -23.73 13.27 -19.07
N TYR A 76 -22.77 14.04 -18.56
CA TYR A 76 -21.36 13.75 -18.80
C TYR A 76 -20.72 13.16 -17.55
N MET A 77 -19.89 12.14 -17.73
CA MET A 77 -19.05 11.59 -16.69
C MET A 77 -17.61 11.99 -16.93
N ILE A 78 -17.03 12.65 -15.93
CA ILE A 78 -15.62 12.99 -15.87
C ILE A 78 -14.98 12.06 -14.84
N ALA A 79 -13.96 11.31 -15.26
CA ALA A 79 -13.13 10.59 -14.31
C ALA A 79 -12.32 11.61 -13.51
N LYS A 80 -12.51 11.65 -12.19
CA LYS A 80 -11.74 12.54 -11.31
C LYS A 80 -10.26 12.17 -11.38
N SER A 81 -9.45 13.14 -11.76
CA SER A 81 -8.01 13.11 -11.60
C SER A 81 -7.65 13.47 -10.16
N VAL A 82 -6.65 12.79 -9.61
CA VAL A 82 -6.07 13.13 -8.31
C VAL A 82 -4.88 14.05 -8.55
N ASP A 83 -4.80 15.16 -7.82
CA ASP A 83 -3.63 16.04 -7.82
C ASP A 83 -2.50 15.41 -6.98
N LEU A 84 -1.81 14.42 -7.56
CA LEU A 84 -0.77 13.67 -6.87
C LEU A 84 0.38 14.57 -6.41
N ASP A 85 0.77 15.58 -7.20
CA ASP A 85 1.86 16.47 -6.85
C ASP A 85 1.47 17.42 -5.70
N GLY A 86 0.26 18.00 -5.75
CA GLY A 86 -0.28 18.77 -4.64
C GLY A 86 -0.39 17.95 -3.35
N HIS A 87 -0.83 16.69 -3.45
CA HIS A 87 -0.89 15.77 -2.32
C HIS A 87 0.50 15.42 -1.75
N ILE A 88 1.49 15.15 -2.60
CA ILE A 88 2.88 14.90 -2.17
C ILE A 88 3.44 16.12 -1.44
N THR A 89 3.27 17.32 -1.99
CA THR A 89 3.71 18.57 -1.34
C THR A 89 3.00 18.81 0.00
N CYS A 90 1.71 18.46 0.11
CA CYS A 90 0.97 18.56 1.36
C CYS A 90 1.51 17.60 2.42
N LEU A 91 1.72 16.33 2.05
CA LEU A 91 2.06 15.26 2.98
C LEU A 91 3.53 15.24 3.42
N ARG A 92 4.45 15.82 2.65
CA ARG A 92 5.89 15.86 2.99
C ARG A 92 6.27 16.89 4.04
N ARG A 93 5.32 17.66 4.57
CA ARG A 93 5.58 18.69 5.60
C ARG A 93 5.99 18.02 6.91
N GLU A 94 6.99 18.58 7.58
CA GLU A 94 7.50 18.07 8.86
C GLU A 94 6.80 18.68 10.09
N GLU A 95 5.66 19.36 9.89
CA GLU A 95 4.93 19.99 11.00
C GLU A 95 4.33 18.92 11.93
N GLU A 96 4.28 19.24 13.24
CA GLU A 96 3.60 18.39 14.22
C GLU A 96 2.15 18.13 13.75
N PRO A 97 1.65 16.89 13.87
CA PRO A 97 0.33 16.53 13.36
C PRO A 97 -0.77 17.20 14.19
N ASP A 98 -1.09 18.45 13.86
CA ASP A 98 -2.34 19.07 14.28
C ASP A 98 -3.51 18.30 13.63
N GLU A 99 -4.66 18.24 14.31
CA GLU A 99 -5.84 17.46 13.89
C GLU A 99 -6.37 17.82 12.50
N LYS A 100 -5.90 18.93 11.93
CA LYS A 100 -6.35 19.51 10.66
C LYS A 100 -5.36 19.35 9.51
N VAL A 101 -4.18 18.78 9.75
CA VAL A 101 -3.16 18.60 8.72
C VAL A 101 -3.29 17.20 8.13
N GLY A 102 -3.54 17.07 6.83
CA GLY A 102 -3.73 15.80 6.12
C GLY A 102 -4.61 15.94 4.88
N LEU A 103 -4.66 14.90 4.05
CA LEU A 103 -5.54 14.90 2.88
C LEU A 103 -7.02 14.76 3.27
N PRO A 104 -7.97 15.37 2.54
CA PRO A 104 -9.38 15.11 2.76
C PRO A 104 -9.72 13.62 2.58
N GLU A 105 -10.62 13.08 3.42
CA GLU A 105 -11.00 11.65 3.36
C GLU A 105 -11.38 11.21 1.95
N LYS A 106 -12.13 12.05 1.23
CA LYS A 106 -12.57 11.77 -0.14
C LYS A 106 -11.39 11.53 -1.09
N GLU A 107 -10.34 12.34 -0.98
CA GLU A 107 -9.12 12.20 -1.77
C GLU A 107 -8.36 10.92 -1.41
N ILE A 108 -8.26 10.60 -0.10
CA ILE A 108 -7.64 9.36 0.36
C ILE A 108 -8.36 8.13 -0.21
N ARG A 109 -9.70 8.15 -0.23
CA ARG A 109 -10.50 7.03 -0.77
C ARG A 109 -10.32 6.87 -2.28
N ILE A 110 -10.27 7.98 -3.03
CA ILE A 110 -9.99 7.95 -4.47
C ILE A 110 -8.57 7.41 -4.72
N LEU A 111 -7.58 7.84 -3.94
CA LEU A 111 -6.21 7.34 -4.02
C LEU A 111 -6.14 5.83 -3.72
N CYS A 112 -6.92 5.35 -2.75
CA CYS A 112 -7.05 3.92 -2.48
C CYS A 112 -7.57 3.15 -3.68
N ASP A 113 -8.62 3.65 -4.36
CA ASP A 113 -9.16 3.00 -5.57
C ASP A 113 -8.08 2.93 -6.68
N LEU A 114 -7.28 3.98 -6.85
CA LEU A 114 -6.19 4.02 -7.85
C LEU A 114 -5.08 3.02 -7.54
N VAL A 115 -4.61 2.99 -6.29
CA VAL A 115 -3.47 2.16 -5.92
C VAL A 115 -3.85 0.68 -5.86
N GLU A 116 -5.10 0.35 -5.52
CA GLU A 116 -5.62 -1.02 -5.61
C GLU A 116 -5.56 -1.57 -7.03
N ASP A 117 -6.00 -0.79 -8.02
CA ASP A 117 -5.92 -1.18 -9.43
C ASP A 117 -4.48 -1.51 -9.84
N ILE A 118 -3.51 -0.75 -9.30
CA ILE A 118 -2.08 -0.99 -9.57
C ILE A 118 -1.62 -2.26 -8.86
N PHE A 119 -1.81 -2.36 -7.55
CA PHE A 119 -1.38 -3.51 -6.76
C PHE A 119 -1.97 -4.83 -7.28
N MET A 120 -3.23 -4.84 -7.70
CA MET A 120 -3.90 -6.02 -8.22
C MET A 120 -3.37 -6.49 -9.59
N ARG A 121 -2.73 -5.60 -10.35
CA ARG A 121 -2.05 -5.94 -11.62
C ARG A 121 -0.62 -6.43 -11.40
N GLU A 122 0.04 -5.95 -10.36
CA GLU A 122 1.35 -6.46 -9.97
C GLU A 122 1.23 -7.89 -9.46
N PRO A 123 2.19 -8.79 -9.71
CA PRO A 123 2.18 -10.13 -9.13
C PRO A 123 2.47 -10.12 -7.63
N VAL A 124 2.17 -11.23 -6.93
CA VAL A 124 2.52 -11.42 -5.50
C VAL A 124 4.03 -11.34 -5.28
N LEU A 125 4.80 -11.93 -6.20
CA LEU A 125 6.25 -11.85 -6.30
C LEU A 125 6.61 -10.94 -7.47
N MET A 126 7.00 -9.70 -7.18
CA MET A 126 7.43 -8.74 -8.22
C MET A 126 8.85 -9.03 -8.69
N GLU A 127 9.09 -9.03 -10.00
CA GLU A 127 10.43 -9.08 -10.56
C GLU A 127 10.93 -7.67 -10.87
N LEU A 128 12.06 -7.28 -10.29
CA LEU A 128 12.58 -5.92 -10.34
C LEU A 128 13.99 -5.89 -10.91
N GLU A 129 14.33 -4.83 -11.65
CA GLU A 129 15.68 -4.59 -12.16
C GLU A 129 16.36 -3.44 -11.42
N PRO A 130 17.66 -3.54 -11.06
CA PRO A 130 18.41 -2.42 -10.54
C PRO A 130 18.80 -1.42 -11.66
N PRO A 131 19.18 -0.18 -11.30
CA PRO A 131 19.47 0.32 -9.96
C PRO A 131 18.21 0.68 -9.15
N LEU A 132 18.23 0.40 -7.86
CA LEU A 132 17.16 0.75 -6.93
C LEU A 132 17.64 0.92 -5.49
N VAL A 133 16.84 1.63 -4.70
CA VAL A 133 16.98 1.79 -3.26
C VAL A 133 15.99 0.86 -2.56
N VAL A 134 16.44 0.09 -1.58
CA VAL A 134 15.61 -0.78 -0.75
C VAL A 134 15.52 -0.20 0.66
N GLY A 135 14.31 0.17 1.07
CA GLY A 135 13.99 0.68 2.41
C GLY A 135 13.26 -0.34 3.27
N GLY A 136 13.60 -0.41 4.55
CA GLY A 136 12.93 -1.23 5.56
C GLY A 136 11.75 -0.52 6.22
N THR A 137 11.55 -0.80 7.51
CA THR A 137 10.46 -0.29 8.34
C THR A 137 10.58 1.24 8.51
N LEU A 138 9.48 1.95 8.30
CA LEU A 138 9.39 3.42 8.48
C LEU A 138 8.57 3.85 9.70
N ALA A 139 7.72 2.98 10.24
CA ALA A 139 7.00 3.16 11.52
C ALA A 139 6.34 4.54 11.69
N SER A 140 5.46 4.87 10.75
CA SER A 140 4.65 6.11 10.73
C SER A 140 5.47 7.40 10.63
N SER A 141 6.73 7.35 10.19
CA SER A 141 7.60 8.53 10.13
C SER A 141 7.78 9.08 8.72
N VAL A 142 7.07 10.18 8.42
CA VAL A 142 7.26 10.95 7.18
C VAL A 142 8.65 11.56 7.11
N SER A 143 9.18 12.07 8.23
CA SER A 143 10.53 12.66 8.25
C SER A 143 11.62 11.63 7.91
N GLN A 144 11.48 10.37 8.35
CA GLN A 144 12.43 9.31 7.97
C GLN A 144 12.38 9.04 6.46
N LEU A 145 11.19 9.04 5.84
CA LEU A 145 11.06 8.95 4.38
C LEU A 145 11.70 10.16 3.67
N ASN A 146 11.48 11.39 4.16
CA ASN A 146 12.11 12.58 3.60
C ASN A 146 13.64 12.49 3.65
N LYS A 147 14.23 12.04 4.77
CA LYS A 147 15.68 11.83 4.89
C LYS A 147 16.22 10.80 3.89
N ILE A 148 15.47 9.73 3.60
CA ILE A 148 15.83 8.77 2.55
C ILE A 148 15.88 9.48 1.19
N ILE A 149 14.82 10.24 0.86
CA ILE A 149 14.70 10.94 -0.42
C ILE A 149 15.81 11.98 -0.59
N GLU A 150 16.13 12.75 0.46
CA GLU A 150 17.23 13.72 0.44
C GLU A 150 18.59 13.09 0.14
N ARG A 151 18.81 11.85 0.61
CA ARG A 151 20.07 11.13 0.45
C ARG A 151 20.17 10.34 -0.84
N CYS A 152 19.04 9.82 -1.32
CA CYS A 152 19.02 8.83 -2.38
C CYS A 152 18.36 9.33 -3.68
N GLY A 153 17.65 10.46 -3.65
CA GLY A 153 16.99 11.08 -4.81
C GLY A 153 15.46 10.94 -4.80
N GLU A 154 14.77 11.69 -5.66
CA GLU A 154 13.31 11.72 -5.69
C GLU A 154 12.69 10.41 -6.24
N PRO A 155 11.61 9.89 -5.61
CA PRO A 155 10.90 8.73 -6.14
C PRO A 155 10.32 9.01 -7.54
N GLY A 156 10.77 8.22 -8.52
CA GLY A 156 10.49 8.42 -9.94
C GLY A 156 11.72 8.79 -10.76
N GLU A 157 12.67 9.51 -10.17
CA GLU A 157 14.01 9.66 -10.74
C GLU A 157 14.84 8.43 -10.39
N VAL A 158 14.72 8.00 -9.12
CA VAL A 158 15.30 6.78 -8.58
C VAL A 158 14.18 5.77 -8.30
N GLN A 159 14.50 4.50 -8.53
CA GLN A 159 13.62 3.39 -8.24
C GLN A 159 13.70 3.00 -6.76
N TYR A 160 12.56 2.74 -6.13
CA TYR A 160 12.45 2.40 -4.72
C TYR A 160 11.67 1.09 -4.54
N LEU A 161 12.15 0.25 -3.64
CA LEU A 161 11.42 -0.87 -3.05
C LEU A 161 11.34 -0.67 -1.53
N PHE A 162 10.14 -0.61 -0.97
CA PHE A 162 9.99 -0.57 0.49
C PHE A 162 9.40 -1.89 1.01
N LEU A 163 9.99 -2.44 2.07
CA LEU A 163 9.74 -3.80 2.56
C LEU A 163 8.54 -3.92 3.53
N GLY A 164 7.72 -2.88 3.69
CA GLY A 164 6.54 -2.89 4.57
C GLY A 164 6.78 -2.29 5.96
N ASN A 165 5.78 -2.42 6.83
CA ASN A 165 5.70 -1.80 8.17
C ASN A 165 5.77 -0.27 8.10
N TYR A 166 4.87 0.31 7.33
CA TYR A 166 4.71 1.74 7.14
C TYR A 166 3.93 2.35 8.29
N VAL A 167 2.88 1.67 8.76
CA VAL A 167 1.97 2.20 9.77
C VAL A 167 2.23 1.57 11.14
N SER A 168 1.61 2.13 12.16
CA SER A 168 1.63 1.65 13.55
C SER A 168 3.00 1.73 14.23
N ARG A 169 2.97 1.93 15.55
CA ARG A 169 4.16 2.15 16.39
C ARG A 169 5.02 3.36 15.95
N GLY A 170 5.99 3.73 16.77
CA GLY A 170 6.89 4.87 16.56
C GLY A 170 6.52 6.12 17.36
N ARG A 171 7.48 7.04 17.52
CA ARG A 171 7.27 8.33 18.22
C ARG A 171 6.19 9.18 17.53
N ASN A 172 6.07 9.04 16.22
CA ASN A 172 5.14 9.75 15.34
C ASN A 172 3.91 8.90 14.99
N GLN A 173 3.40 8.07 15.91
CA GLN A 173 2.26 7.16 15.71
C GLN A 173 0.93 7.81 15.23
N PHE A 174 0.90 9.14 15.05
CA PHE A 174 -0.23 9.90 14.51
C PHE A 174 -0.03 10.39 13.07
N GLN A 175 1.06 9.98 12.40
CA GLN A 175 1.37 10.27 11.00
C GLN A 175 1.31 9.00 10.11
N GLY A 176 0.72 7.91 10.59
CA GLY A 176 0.62 6.66 9.83
C GLY A 176 -0.25 6.82 8.59
N VAL A 177 -1.35 7.58 8.67
CA VAL A 177 -2.20 7.86 7.50
C VAL A 177 -1.45 8.71 6.49
N ASP A 178 -0.68 9.70 6.96
CA ASP A 178 0.08 10.60 6.09
C ASP A 178 1.20 9.86 5.36
N LEU A 179 1.97 9.04 6.07
CA LEU A 179 3.03 8.23 5.46
C LEU A 179 2.46 7.22 4.45
N LEU A 180 1.41 6.48 4.82
CA LEU A 180 0.83 5.46 3.94
C LEU A 180 0.25 6.12 2.67
N THR A 181 -0.46 7.23 2.81
CA THR A 181 -1.02 7.96 1.65
C THR A 181 0.07 8.62 0.81
N LEU A 182 1.16 9.10 1.41
CA LEU A 182 2.31 9.63 0.68
C LEU A 182 2.97 8.55 -0.19
N LEU A 183 3.17 7.36 0.37
CA LEU A 183 3.68 6.19 -0.38
C LEU A 183 2.73 5.80 -1.51
N TYR A 184 1.40 5.82 -1.28
CA TYR A 184 0.42 5.59 -2.35
C TYR A 184 0.45 6.65 -3.43
N CYS A 185 0.66 7.93 -3.09
CA CYS A 185 0.83 8.98 -4.09
C CYS A 185 2.06 8.71 -4.96
N PHE A 186 3.21 8.36 -4.37
CA PHE A 186 4.40 7.99 -5.12
C PHE A 186 4.16 6.75 -6.00
N LYS A 187 3.46 5.72 -5.47
CA LYS A 187 3.09 4.53 -6.23
C LYS A 187 2.20 4.86 -7.43
N CYS A 188 1.17 5.69 -7.24
CA CYS A 188 0.28 6.09 -8.32
C CYS A 188 0.98 6.97 -9.35
N ARG A 189 1.91 7.83 -8.91
CA ARG A 189 2.66 8.73 -9.80
C ARG A 189 3.69 7.98 -10.66
N GLN A 190 4.32 6.95 -10.10
CA GLN A 190 5.43 6.22 -10.72
C GLN A 190 5.31 4.70 -10.45
N PRO A 191 4.28 4.03 -10.98
CA PRO A 191 3.99 2.63 -10.68
C PRO A 191 5.13 1.68 -11.05
N ASP A 192 5.90 2.00 -12.09
CA ASP A 192 7.02 1.18 -12.57
C ASP A 192 8.36 1.48 -11.87
N LYS A 193 8.37 2.41 -10.90
CA LYS A 193 9.60 2.81 -10.18
C LYS A 193 9.45 2.83 -8.66
N VAL A 194 8.24 2.77 -8.13
CA VAL A 194 7.99 2.75 -6.68
C VAL A 194 7.25 1.47 -6.35
N PHE A 195 7.86 0.62 -5.54
CA PHE A 195 7.35 -0.70 -5.19
C PHE A 195 7.17 -0.79 -3.68
N LEU A 196 6.01 -1.31 -3.26
CA LEU A 196 5.61 -1.37 -1.86
C LEU A 196 5.24 -2.82 -1.53
N LEU A 197 5.98 -3.44 -0.62
CA LEU A 197 5.64 -4.75 -0.08
C LEU A 197 4.78 -4.61 1.17
N ARG A 198 3.95 -5.62 1.40
CA ARG A 198 3.15 -5.72 2.61
C ARG A 198 4.02 -6.15 3.80
N GLY A 199 3.88 -5.47 4.93
CA GLY A 199 4.40 -5.93 6.23
C GLY A 199 3.28 -6.36 7.17
N LYS A 200 3.65 -6.84 8.37
CA LYS A 200 2.66 -7.26 9.37
C LYS A 200 1.81 -6.12 9.91
N GLN A 201 2.34 -4.89 9.93
CA GLN A 201 1.57 -3.72 10.37
C GLN A 201 0.45 -3.37 9.38
N GLU A 202 0.59 -3.77 8.10
CA GLU A 202 -0.42 -3.63 7.04
C GLU A 202 -1.48 -4.75 7.09
N SER A 203 -1.91 -5.11 8.31
CA SER A 203 -2.97 -6.08 8.57
C SER A 203 -4.03 -5.50 9.51
N ALA A 204 -5.27 -5.98 9.39
CA ALA A 204 -6.38 -5.52 10.21
C ALA A 204 -6.12 -5.77 11.71
N SER A 205 -5.66 -6.97 12.06
CA SER A 205 -5.44 -7.40 13.44
C SER A 205 -4.38 -6.55 14.15
N ILE A 206 -3.27 -6.25 13.48
CA ILE A 206 -2.16 -5.50 14.05
C ILE A 206 -2.42 -4.00 14.05
N SER A 207 -2.89 -3.45 12.92
CA SER A 207 -3.22 -2.02 12.85
C SER A 207 -4.35 -1.61 13.81
N ARG A 208 -5.20 -2.57 14.23
CA ARG A 208 -6.28 -2.35 15.20
C ARG A 208 -5.79 -2.01 16.60
N ILE A 209 -4.63 -2.52 17.00
CA ILE A 209 -4.13 -2.48 18.39
C ILE A 209 -2.84 -1.66 18.55
N TYR A 210 -2.11 -1.38 17.47
CA TYR A 210 -0.83 -0.66 17.51
C TYR A 210 -0.87 0.79 16.99
N GLY A 211 -2.03 1.45 17.12
CA GLY A 211 -2.16 2.90 16.99
C GLY A 211 -2.85 3.38 15.70
N PHE A 212 -2.67 2.68 14.58
CA PHE A 212 -3.20 3.16 13.29
C PHE A 212 -4.74 3.26 13.25
N TYR A 213 -5.45 2.31 13.88
CA TYR A 213 -6.90 2.41 14.04
C TYR A 213 -7.32 3.64 14.85
N ASP A 214 -6.63 3.91 15.95
CA ASP A 214 -6.95 5.04 16.82
C ASP A 214 -6.64 6.37 16.13
N GLU A 215 -5.55 6.44 15.35
CA GLU A 215 -5.25 7.56 14.47
C GLU A 215 -6.39 7.81 13.47
N CYS A 216 -6.78 6.78 12.71
CA CYS A 216 -7.87 6.89 11.74
C CYS A 216 -9.18 7.31 12.40
N LYS A 217 -9.52 6.72 13.55
CA LYS A 217 -10.75 7.04 14.30
C LYS A 217 -10.75 8.48 14.80
N ARG A 218 -9.60 8.98 15.25
CA ARG A 218 -9.45 10.34 15.81
C ARG A 218 -9.43 11.41 14.71
N ARG A 219 -8.61 11.24 13.68
CA ARG A 219 -8.42 12.24 12.60
C ARG A 219 -9.53 12.19 11.54
N TYR A 220 -10.14 11.02 11.36
CA TYR A 220 -11.14 10.79 10.32
C TYR A 220 -12.32 9.99 10.89
N ASN A 221 -12.41 8.69 10.59
CA ASN A 221 -13.40 7.79 11.14
C ASN A 221 -12.98 6.32 10.93
N VAL A 222 -13.75 5.40 11.54
CA VAL A 222 -13.54 3.95 11.44
C VAL A 222 -13.74 3.43 10.00
N LYS A 223 -14.55 4.10 9.17
CA LYS A 223 -14.77 3.67 7.77
C LYS A 223 -13.52 3.91 6.92
N LEU A 224 -12.74 4.95 7.22
CA LEU A 224 -11.46 5.18 6.56
C LEU A 224 -10.44 4.10 6.92
N TRP A 225 -10.31 3.73 8.20
CA TRP A 225 -9.44 2.60 8.60
C TRP A 225 -9.80 1.33 7.83
N LYS A 226 -11.10 0.97 7.77
CA LYS A 226 -11.56 -0.18 6.99
C LYS A 226 -11.17 -0.08 5.51
N ARG A 227 -11.33 1.10 4.91
CA ARG A 227 -10.95 1.35 3.50
C ARG A 227 -9.45 1.16 3.27
N LEU A 228 -8.60 1.71 4.15
CA LEU A 228 -7.15 1.57 4.06
C LEU A 228 -6.71 0.12 4.27
N THR A 229 -7.33 -0.59 5.20
CA THR A 229 -7.07 -2.03 5.40
C THR A 229 -7.47 -2.89 4.21
N GLN A 230 -8.59 -2.57 3.54
CA GLN A 230 -8.95 -3.21 2.28
C GLN A 230 -7.89 -2.96 1.20
N THR A 231 -7.36 -1.74 1.09
CA THR A 231 -6.25 -1.43 0.17
C THR A 231 -4.99 -2.23 0.50
N MET A 232 -4.65 -2.32 1.78
CA MET A 232 -3.48 -3.08 2.25
C MET A 232 -3.60 -4.58 1.94
N ASN A 233 -4.82 -5.14 1.87
CA ASN A 233 -5.06 -6.52 1.47
C ASN A 233 -4.67 -6.82 0.01
N CYS A 234 -4.55 -5.79 -0.83
CA CYS A 234 -4.17 -5.92 -2.24
C CYS A 234 -2.65 -5.89 -2.45
N MET A 235 -1.84 -5.53 -1.45
CA MET A 235 -0.41 -5.26 -1.64
C MET A 235 0.38 -6.51 -2.06
N PRO A 236 1.41 -6.36 -2.92
CA PRO A 236 2.40 -7.41 -3.17
C PRO A 236 3.11 -7.88 -1.89
N ILE A 237 3.58 -9.12 -1.87
CA ILE A 237 4.13 -9.74 -0.65
C ILE A 237 5.65 -9.82 -0.70
N CYS A 238 6.20 -10.17 -1.87
CA CYS A 238 7.64 -10.33 -2.06
C CYS A 238 8.10 -9.62 -3.34
N ALA A 239 9.41 -9.40 -3.43
CA ALA A 239 10.05 -8.99 -4.67
C ALA A 239 11.33 -9.80 -4.91
N LEU A 240 11.76 -9.87 -6.15
CA LEU A 240 12.95 -10.57 -6.59
C LEU A 240 13.75 -9.63 -7.51
N ILE A 241 14.89 -9.15 -7.03
CA ILE A 241 15.75 -8.23 -7.79
C ILE A 241 16.67 -9.08 -8.68
N ARG A 242 16.53 -8.94 -10.00
CA ARG A 242 17.25 -9.67 -11.05
C ARG A 242 17.37 -11.17 -10.77
N SER A 243 16.33 -11.80 -10.24
CA SER A 243 16.34 -13.24 -9.91
C SER A 243 17.42 -13.68 -8.89
N ARG A 244 18.04 -12.75 -8.14
CA ARG A 244 19.15 -13.08 -7.22
C ARG A 244 18.95 -12.58 -5.79
N ILE A 245 18.26 -11.46 -5.59
CA ILE A 245 17.98 -10.94 -4.24
C ILE A 245 16.50 -11.11 -3.94
N PHE A 246 16.17 -11.98 -2.98
CA PHE A 246 14.79 -12.19 -2.53
C PHE A 246 14.44 -11.19 -1.43
N CYS A 247 13.43 -10.37 -1.66
CA CYS A 247 12.96 -9.33 -0.76
C CYS A 247 11.61 -9.73 -0.13
N VAL A 248 11.54 -9.68 1.19
CA VAL A 248 10.34 -10.03 1.98
C VAL A 248 10.26 -9.13 3.21
N SER A 249 9.07 -8.94 3.79
CA SER A 249 8.97 -8.06 4.97
C SER A 249 9.62 -8.64 6.22
N SER A 250 9.39 -9.91 6.52
CA SER A 250 9.97 -10.54 7.73
C SER A 250 10.89 -11.70 7.38
N GLY A 251 10.37 -12.85 6.95
CA GLY A 251 11.22 -14.04 6.91
C GLY A 251 10.77 -15.11 5.95
N LEU A 252 11.30 -16.31 6.16
CA LEU A 252 10.97 -17.49 5.39
C LEU A 252 9.79 -18.25 6.02
N SER A 253 9.27 -19.24 5.30
CA SER A 253 8.26 -20.16 5.80
C SER A 253 8.73 -21.62 5.65
N PRO A 254 8.39 -22.54 6.58
CA PRO A 254 8.55 -23.97 6.36
C PRO A 254 7.80 -24.46 5.10
N GLU A 255 6.74 -23.76 4.71
CA GLU A 255 5.95 -24.05 3.51
C GLU A 255 6.59 -23.50 2.24
N LEU A 256 7.54 -22.56 2.33
CA LEU A 256 8.20 -21.96 1.16
C LEU A 256 9.49 -22.71 0.82
N LEU A 257 9.35 -23.73 -0.04
CA LEU A 257 10.50 -24.46 -0.59
C LEU A 257 11.01 -23.81 -1.87
N THR A 258 10.12 -23.42 -2.76
CA THR A 258 10.42 -22.78 -4.04
C THR A 258 9.61 -21.50 -4.22
N LEU A 259 10.17 -20.50 -4.90
CA LEU A 259 9.48 -19.22 -5.14
C LEU A 259 8.13 -19.35 -5.85
N ASP A 260 7.94 -20.38 -6.69
CA ASP A 260 6.67 -20.66 -7.38
C ASP A 260 5.47 -20.82 -6.44
N GLN A 261 5.70 -21.21 -5.17
CA GLN A 261 4.63 -21.39 -4.20
C GLN A 261 3.97 -20.06 -3.80
N LEU A 262 4.65 -18.92 -4.02
CA LEU A 262 4.09 -17.59 -3.79
C LEU A 262 2.92 -17.28 -4.72
N ASN A 263 2.85 -17.91 -5.89
CA ASN A 263 1.74 -17.76 -6.83
C ASN A 263 0.41 -18.34 -6.31
N LYS A 264 0.44 -19.10 -5.20
CA LYS A 264 -0.76 -19.65 -4.55
C LYS A 264 -1.45 -18.65 -3.60
N ILE A 265 -0.83 -17.49 -3.34
CA ILE A 265 -1.43 -16.47 -2.49
C ILE A 265 -2.37 -15.62 -3.34
N ASP A 266 -3.67 -15.83 -3.18
CA ASP A 266 -4.67 -14.98 -3.81
C ASP A 266 -4.72 -13.61 -3.15
N ARG A 267 -5.01 -12.57 -3.95
CA ARG A 267 -5.29 -11.21 -3.47
C ARG A 267 -6.62 -10.72 -4.05
N PRO A 268 -7.34 -9.82 -3.34
CA PRO A 268 -7.04 -9.31 -2.00
C PRO A 268 -7.21 -10.39 -0.92
N THR A 269 -6.38 -10.35 0.12
CA THR A 269 -6.46 -11.32 1.22
C THR A 269 -6.12 -10.70 2.57
N GLU A 270 -6.77 -11.16 3.64
CA GLU A 270 -6.36 -10.83 5.01
C GLU A 270 -5.14 -11.70 5.41
N VAL A 271 -4.33 -11.23 6.36
CA VAL A 271 -3.21 -12.03 6.86
C VAL A 271 -3.79 -13.13 7.76
N PRO A 272 -3.61 -14.42 7.44
CA PRO A 272 -4.07 -15.52 8.28
C PRO A 272 -3.23 -15.62 9.55
N ASP A 273 -3.74 -16.33 10.56
CA ASP A 273 -3.01 -16.56 11.81
C ASP A 273 -1.84 -17.55 11.63
N MET A 274 -1.86 -18.39 10.59
CA MET A 274 -0.86 -19.43 10.30
C MET A 274 -0.64 -19.61 8.78
N GLY A 275 0.43 -20.31 8.41
CA GLY A 275 0.75 -20.71 7.03
C GLY A 275 1.62 -19.71 6.28
N LEU A 276 1.88 -19.99 5.00
CA LEU A 276 2.85 -19.25 4.17
C LEU A 276 2.78 -17.72 4.29
N LEU A 277 1.60 -17.10 4.12
CA LEU A 277 1.48 -15.64 4.18
C LEU A 277 1.75 -15.09 5.60
N CYS A 278 1.33 -15.80 6.64
CA CYS A 278 1.64 -15.43 8.02
C CYS A 278 3.16 -15.40 8.21
N ASP A 279 3.84 -16.47 7.79
CA ASP A 279 5.27 -16.64 8.00
C ASP A 279 6.12 -15.58 7.28
N LEU A 280 5.79 -15.27 6.02
CA LEU A 280 6.50 -14.23 5.26
C LEU A 280 6.45 -12.86 5.96
N LEU A 281 5.39 -12.59 6.74
CA LEU A 281 5.18 -11.33 7.44
C LEU A 281 5.58 -11.37 8.91
N TRP A 282 5.86 -12.54 9.49
CA TRP A 282 6.14 -12.67 10.92
C TRP A 282 7.46 -13.35 11.27
N ALA A 283 7.95 -14.28 10.46
CA ALA A 283 9.10 -15.11 10.79
C ALA A 283 10.40 -14.29 10.97
N ASP A 284 11.21 -14.67 11.96
CA ASP A 284 12.46 -13.98 12.29
C ASP A 284 13.67 -14.95 12.28
N PRO A 285 14.84 -14.54 11.76
CA PRO A 285 16.06 -15.31 11.92
C PRO A 285 16.53 -15.27 13.39
N GLU A 286 17.10 -16.37 13.89
CA GLU A 286 17.62 -16.47 15.26
C GLU A 286 19.03 -17.10 15.27
N THR A 287 19.97 -16.42 15.93
CA THR A 287 21.37 -16.86 16.01
C THR A 287 21.49 -18.09 16.93
N GLY A 288 22.23 -19.11 16.49
CA GLY A 288 22.44 -20.33 17.28
C GLY A 288 21.28 -21.33 17.25
N LEU A 289 20.18 -21.00 16.56
CA LEU A 289 19.13 -21.96 16.23
C LEU A 289 19.55 -22.82 15.03
N ARG A 290 19.16 -24.09 15.04
CA ARG A 290 19.22 -24.98 13.88
C ARG A 290 17.81 -25.42 13.51
N GLY A 291 17.45 -25.28 12.24
CA GLY A 291 16.12 -25.58 11.74
C GLY A 291 15.09 -24.51 12.10
N TRP A 292 13.87 -24.95 12.42
CA TRP A 292 12.74 -24.11 12.78
C TRP A 292 12.37 -24.29 14.25
N ALA A 293 11.91 -23.22 14.90
CA ALA A 293 11.23 -23.30 16.19
C ALA A 293 10.05 -22.32 16.23
N GLU A 294 9.05 -22.60 17.07
CA GLU A 294 7.91 -21.70 17.24
C GLU A 294 8.33 -20.41 17.96
N MET A 295 7.75 -19.28 17.57
CA MET A 295 7.97 -18.02 18.27
C MET A 295 7.25 -18.01 19.63
N ASP A 296 7.89 -17.44 20.65
CA ASP A 296 7.31 -17.25 22.00
C ASP A 296 5.99 -16.48 22.00
N LYS A 297 5.78 -15.62 20.99
CA LYS A 297 4.56 -14.82 20.82
C LYS A 297 3.39 -15.61 20.24
N GLY A 298 3.59 -16.89 19.91
CA GLY A 298 2.55 -17.79 19.40
C GLY A 298 2.11 -17.53 17.96
N VAL A 299 2.89 -16.78 17.17
CA VAL A 299 2.59 -16.48 15.77
C VAL A 299 3.85 -16.76 14.93
N SER A 300 3.75 -17.68 13.98
CA SER A 300 4.84 -18.11 13.08
C SER A 300 6.05 -18.70 13.82
N TYR A 301 7.23 -18.64 13.18
CA TYR A 301 8.44 -19.36 13.54
C TYR A 301 9.68 -18.44 13.60
N ILE A 302 10.66 -18.88 14.36
CA ILE A 302 12.06 -18.47 14.19
C ILE A 302 12.82 -19.52 13.36
N PHE A 303 13.86 -19.10 12.64
CA PHE A 303 14.65 -19.99 11.79
C PHE A 303 16.16 -19.76 11.88
N GLY A 304 16.91 -20.85 11.76
CA GLY A 304 18.37 -20.87 11.83
C GLY A 304 19.07 -20.57 10.50
N GLU A 305 20.39 -20.46 10.57
CA GLU A 305 21.26 -20.20 9.40
C GLU A 305 21.17 -21.31 8.36
N ASP A 306 20.99 -22.57 8.79
CA ASP A 306 20.86 -23.72 7.90
C ASP A 306 19.61 -23.64 7.02
N ILE A 307 18.52 -23.06 7.53
CA ILE A 307 17.32 -22.79 6.72
C ILE A 307 17.61 -21.76 5.63
N VAL A 308 18.34 -20.68 5.96
CA VAL A 308 18.74 -19.66 4.98
C VAL A 308 19.61 -20.28 3.89
N HIS A 309 20.67 -21.01 4.25
CA HIS A 309 21.56 -21.61 3.26
C HIS A 309 20.84 -22.58 2.32
N ASN A 310 20.00 -23.47 2.88
CA ASN A 310 19.23 -24.42 2.08
C ASN A 310 18.25 -23.74 1.13
N PHE A 311 17.56 -22.68 1.59
CA PHE A 311 16.63 -21.92 0.76
C PHE A 311 17.35 -21.21 -0.39
N MET A 312 18.50 -20.60 -0.09
CA MET A 312 19.33 -19.86 -1.03
C MET A 312 19.89 -20.77 -2.13
N GLU A 313 20.45 -21.92 -1.75
CA GLU A 313 20.97 -22.92 -2.71
C GLU A 313 19.84 -23.44 -3.61
N ARG A 314 18.71 -23.83 -3.01
CA ARG A 314 17.56 -24.36 -3.75
C ARG A 314 17.00 -23.39 -4.78
N ASN A 315 16.96 -22.10 -4.46
CA ASN A 315 16.37 -21.07 -5.31
C ASN A 315 17.42 -20.27 -6.11
N SER A 316 18.70 -20.67 -6.05
CA SER A 316 19.81 -20.01 -6.76
C SER A 316 19.92 -18.50 -6.47
N LEU A 317 19.77 -18.13 -5.20
CA LEU A 317 19.79 -16.74 -4.71
C LEU A 317 21.16 -16.36 -4.14
N ASP A 318 21.45 -15.06 -4.15
CA ASP A 318 22.68 -14.48 -3.57
C ASP A 318 22.45 -13.81 -2.21
N LEU A 319 21.26 -13.23 -2.00
CA LEU A 319 20.89 -12.52 -0.77
C LEU A 319 19.39 -12.61 -0.48
N ILE A 320 19.01 -12.72 0.79
CA ILE A 320 17.68 -12.38 1.30
C ILE A 320 17.75 -10.99 1.92
N CYS A 321 16.84 -10.10 1.54
CA CYS A 321 16.71 -8.76 2.12
C CYS A 321 15.36 -8.64 2.82
N ARG A 322 15.38 -8.40 4.14
CA ARG A 322 14.18 -8.30 4.99
C ARG A 322 14.15 -7.05 5.85
N THR A 323 13.02 -6.78 6.51
CA THR A 323 12.86 -5.73 7.54
C THR A 323 12.24 -6.31 8.81
N SER A 324 11.60 -5.57 9.71
CA SER A 324 10.78 -6.04 10.85
C SER A 324 11.47 -6.26 12.20
N GLN A 325 12.80 -6.39 12.26
CA GLN A 325 13.57 -6.40 13.51
C GLN A 325 14.38 -5.10 13.60
N VAL A 326 14.38 -4.46 14.77
CA VAL A 326 15.18 -3.27 15.03
C VAL A 326 16.64 -3.72 15.18
N VAL A 327 17.55 -3.07 14.45
CA VAL A 327 18.98 -3.39 14.45
C VAL A 327 19.77 -2.11 14.68
N GLU A 328 20.83 -2.17 15.48
CA GLU A 328 21.55 -1.01 16.02
C GLU A 328 22.04 -0.06 14.92
N ASN A 329 22.62 -0.60 13.85
CA ASN A 329 23.22 0.17 12.76
C ASN A 329 22.27 0.40 11.57
N GLY A 330 20.97 0.17 11.75
CA GLY A 330 19.96 0.22 10.70
C GLY A 330 20.04 -0.93 9.69
N TYR A 331 21.11 -1.71 9.69
CA TYR A 331 21.20 -3.00 9.00
C TYR A 331 22.00 -4.02 9.81
N GLU A 332 21.74 -5.31 9.58
CA GLU A 332 22.48 -6.41 10.18
C GLU A 332 22.51 -7.63 9.24
N TYR A 333 23.68 -8.28 9.15
CA TYR A 333 23.85 -9.51 8.38
C TYR A 333 23.63 -10.76 9.22
N PHE A 334 23.14 -11.81 8.57
CA PHE A 334 22.93 -13.15 9.13
C PHE A 334 23.34 -14.23 8.13
N ALA A 335 23.66 -15.43 8.61
CA ALA A 335 24.01 -16.62 7.82
C ALA A 335 25.09 -16.33 6.76
N ASP A 336 26.31 -16.00 7.19
CA ASP A 336 27.43 -15.65 6.30
C ASP A 336 27.09 -14.56 5.25
N GLN A 337 26.37 -13.53 5.69
CA GLN A 337 25.90 -12.42 4.85
C GLN A 337 24.93 -12.84 3.73
N LYS A 338 24.29 -14.00 3.85
CA LYS A 338 23.24 -14.47 2.93
C LYS A 338 21.87 -13.89 3.24
N LEU A 339 21.68 -13.32 4.42
CA LEU A 339 20.49 -12.54 4.77
C LEU A 339 20.92 -11.19 5.35
N VAL A 340 20.21 -10.13 4.98
CA VAL A 340 20.32 -8.80 5.59
C VAL A 340 18.97 -8.34 6.11
N THR A 341 18.96 -7.87 7.36
CA THR A 341 17.86 -7.13 7.97
C THR A 341 18.11 -5.64 7.80
N LEU A 342 17.11 -4.91 7.31
CA LEU A 342 17.08 -3.45 7.16
C LEU A 342 16.06 -2.83 8.10
N PHE A 343 16.39 -1.69 8.69
CA PHE A 343 15.49 -0.87 9.48
C PHE A 343 15.72 0.60 9.13
N SER A 344 14.68 1.27 8.62
CA SER A 344 14.79 2.62 8.05
C SER A 344 14.12 3.69 8.93
N CYS A 345 14.02 3.42 10.23
CA CYS A 345 13.51 4.35 11.22
C CYS A 345 14.49 4.43 12.39
N ALA A 346 15.16 5.58 12.51
CA ALA A 346 16.09 5.83 13.62
C ALA A 346 15.33 6.20 14.89
N ASP A 347 16.01 6.03 16.04
CA ASP A 347 15.48 6.33 17.37
C ASP A 347 14.10 5.69 17.62
N TYR A 348 13.96 4.42 17.22
CA TYR A 348 12.65 3.78 17.15
C TYR A 348 11.94 3.80 18.51
N VAL A 349 10.67 4.19 18.49
CA VAL A 349 9.79 4.42 19.65
C VAL A 349 10.36 5.31 20.76
N GLY A 350 11.49 5.99 20.54
CA GLY A 350 12.20 6.78 21.56
C GLY A 350 12.87 5.95 22.66
N GLU A 351 12.94 4.63 22.50
CA GLU A 351 13.55 3.71 23.46
C GLU A 351 14.82 3.05 22.91
N PHE A 352 14.91 2.91 21.58
CA PHE A 352 16.07 2.35 20.91
C PHE A 352 16.98 3.49 20.44
N ASP A 353 18.30 3.39 20.64
CA ASP A 353 19.32 4.31 20.10
C ASP A 353 19.82 3.84 18.71
N ASN A 354 18.93 3.21 17.93
CA ASN A 354 19.29 2.66 16.64
C ASN A 354 19.41 3.75 15.58
N THR A 355 20.34 3.56 14.65
CA THR A 355 20.37 4.30 13.39
C THR A 355 19.44 3.66 12.36
N ALA A 356 19.18 4.38 11.27
CA ALA A 356 18.43 3.89 10.13
C ALA A 356 19.37 3.61 8.95
N ALA A 357 19.00 2.64 8.11
CA ALA A 357 19.70 2.38 6.86
C ALA A 357 18.74 2.12 5.71
N VAL A 358 19.23 2.35 4.50
CA VAL A 358 18.68 1.82 3.24
C VAL A 358 19.78 1.11 2.47
N MET A 359 19.42 0.11 1.68
CA MET A 359 20.34 -0.61 0.81
C MET A 359 20.25 -0.06 -0.61
N LEU A 360 21.37 0.33 -1.20
CA LEU A 360 21.48 0.69 -2.61
C LEU A 360 21.90 -0.54 -3.38
N VAL A 361 21.17 -0.93 -4.42
CA VAL A 361 21.58 -2.00 -5.35
C VAL A 361 21.86 -1.37 -6.70
N ASP A 362 23.09 -1.50 -7.16
CA ASP A 362 23.52 -0.90 -8.43
C ASP A 362 23.22 -1.81 -9.64
N ALA A 363 23.40 -1.27 -10.85
CA ALA A 363 23.15 -2.01 -12.09
C ALA A 363 24.04 -3.26 -12.27
N LYS A 364 25.12 -3.41 -11.48
CA LYS A 364 26.02 -4.57 -11.47
C LYS A 364 25.70 -5.57 -10.35
N MET A 365 24.58 -5.41 -9.66
CA MET A 365 24.18 -6.21 -8.48
C MET A 365 25.10 -6.04 -7.27
N GLN A 366 25.89 -4.98 -7.21
CA GLN A 366 26.62 -4.63 -6.00
C GLN A 366 25.69 -3.86 -5.07
N HIS A 367 25.67 -4.23 -3.79
CA HIS A 367 24.90 -3.51 -2.78
C HIS A 367 25.78 -2.80 -1.76
N THR A 368 25.35 -1.60 -1.37
CA THR A 368 25.95 -0.79 -0.29
C THR A 368 24.85 -0.26 0.61
N PHE A 369 25.20 0.30 1.77
CA PHE A 369 24.23 0.88 2.71
C PHE A 369 24.47 2.37 2.88
N VAL A 370 23.38 3.13 2.91
CA VAL A 370 23.38 4.53 3.35
C VAL A 370 22.73 4.57 4.71
N THR A 371 23.50 4.98 5.73
CA THR A 371 23.01 5.12 7.11
C THR A 371 22.69 6.59 7.44
N TYR A 372 21.72 6.78 8.31
CA TYR A 372 21.28 8.09 8.76
C TYR A 372 20.59 8.02 10.14
N ARG A 373 20.35 9.18 10.74
CA ARG A 373 19.61 9.33 11.98
C ARG A 373 18.55 10.41 11.80
#